data_AF-A0A5N6VV01-F1
#
_entry.id   AF-A0A5N6VV01-F1
#
_cell.length_a   1.000
_cell.length_b   1.000
_cell.length_c   1.000
_cell.angle_alpha   90.00
_cell.angle_beta   90.00
_cell.angle_gamma   90.00
#
_symmetry.space_group_name_H-M   'P 1'
#
loop_
_entity.id
_entity.type
_entity.pdbx_description
1 polymer ?
#
loop_
_entity_poly.entity_id
_entity_poly.type
_entity_poly.pdbx_seq_one_letter_code
_entity_poly.pdbx_strand_id
1 'polypeptide(L)'
;MDLPRMTRSVHSLNHVSSFKDAVNSINRAVKNSLPSKKGYDCVRVLTLRWANDDLGLEDIESELLKFFFDKFHYATDSFLIPASSNREARLELKKKLWNLISKHDTPSTLFIVIYEGHSFLPTGSSTFTLCGSTHPAAPTLPWGNVESSLEDVCHGDVLIILDSCFSTAAATGAGDIEYLAASAQESVASGCVDRSFTRRFIDFLATLEHPEITVAQVHARLIKQSNTPDSGLDYTPVHIAHLDKPSITLRPLHKMPKEVATLRRTGELSDGKVLISVLLHGKSSIPRIEEWKRWLIAAIPEAVADVKIEAVFESMSSLCLVTMPVAVWDMLKANDAYEFIAYVESHNLLLSQPYPSNILEGRAGNVQLPTREK
;
A
#
# COMPACT_ATOMS: atom_id res chain seq x y z
N MET A 1 15.70 23.49 8.03
CA MET A 1 14.84 24.07 9.09
C MET A 1 13.94 22.96 9.53
N ASP A 2 14.16 22.43 10.73
CA ASP A 2 13.26 21.43 11.30
C ASP A 2 11.89 22.07 11.50
N LEU A 3 10.86 21.47 10.91
CA LEU A 3 9.49 21.86 11.22
C LEU A 3 9.28 21.72 12.73
N PRO A 4 8.71 22.72 13.42
CA PRO A 4 8.41 22.57 14.83
C PRO A 4 7.47 21.37 15.02
N ARG A 5 7.75 20.52 16.03
CA ARG A 5 6.83 19.45 16.45
C ARG A 5 5.51 20.09 16.87
N MET A 6 4.55 20.15 15.95
CA MET A 6 3.21 20.65 16.22
C MET A 6 2.47 19.62 17.06
N THR A 7 2.54 19.74 18.39
CA THR A 7 1.72 18.95 19.31
C THR A 7 0.34 19.60 19.43
N ARG A 8 -0.71 18.88 19.04
CA ARG A 8 -2.10 19.31 19.22
C ARG A 8 -2.61 18.92 20.60
N SER A 9 -3.54 19.69 21.16
CA SER A 9 -4.22 19.32 22.38
C SER A 9 -5.16 18.14 22.12
N VAL A 10 -5.22 17.16 23.03
CA VAL A 10 -6.03 15.94 22.85
C VAL A 10 -7.50 16.28 22.53
N HIS A 11 -8.09 17.28 23.19
CA HIS A 11 -9.48 17.70 22.94
C HIS A 11 -9.73 18.31 21.54
N SER A 12 -8.68 18.71 20.82
CA SER A 12 -8.80 19.27 19.46
C SER A 12 -8.78 18.18 18.38
N LEU A 13 -8.50 16.92 18.77
CA LEU A 13 -8.49 15.77 17.87
C LEU A 13 -9.87 15.13 17.78
N ASN A 14 -10.14 14.44 16.67
CA ASN A 14 -11.35 13.63 16.55
C ASN A 14 -11.25 12.41 17.47
N HIS A 15 -12.40 11.94 17.93
CA HIS A 15 -12.50 10.77 18.80
C HIS A 15 -13.57 9.83 18.29
N VAL A 16 -13.28 8.53 18.34
CA VAL A 16 -14.31 7.52 18.10
C VAL A 16 -15.32 7.56 19.25
N SER A 17 -16.61 7.47 18.93
CA SER A 17 -17.71 7.51 19.91
C SER A 17 -17.62 6.40 20.96
N SER A 18 -17.16 5.21 20.57
CA SER A 18 -16.99 4.07 21.47
C SER A 18 -15.95 3.08 20.95
N PHE A 19 -15.41 2.24 21.84
CA PHE A 19 -14.53 1.14 21.42
C PHE A 19 -15.24 0.15 20.49
N LYS A 20 -16.56 -0.03 20.65
CA LYS A 20 -17.35 -0.88 19.76
C LYS A 20 -17.34 -0.36 18.32
N ASP A 21 -17.40 0.95 18.13
CA ASP A 21 -17.32 1.57 16.80
C ASP A 21 -15.91 1.45 16.19
N ALA A 22 -14.87 1.50 17.04
CA ALA A 22 -13.50 1.20 16.62
C ALA A 22 -13.38 -0.28 16.16
N VAL A 23 -13.86 -1.24 16.95
CA VAL A 23 -13.88 -2.67 16.57
C VAL A 23 -14.67 -2.91 15.29
N ASN A 24 -15.81 -2.25 15.10
CA ASN A 24 -16.58 -2.35 13.86
C ASN A 24 -15.81 -1.82 12.65
N SER A 25 -15.09 -0.70 12.83
CA SER A 25 -14.24 -0.11 11.79
C SER A 25 -13.08 -1.04 11.43
N ILE A 26 -12.40 -1.60 12.42
CA ILE A 26 -11.31 -2.56 12.23
C ILE A 26 -11.83 -3.84 11.57
N ASN A 27 -12.99 -4.37 11.99
CA ASN A 27 -13.57 -5.57 11.38
C ASN A 27 -13.95 -5.34 9.91
N ARG A 28 -14.43 -4.13 9.57
CA ARG A 28 -14.64 -3.76 8.17
C ARG A 28 -13.32 -3.71 7.41
N ALA A 29 -12.26 -3.15 8.00
CA ALA A 29 -10.93 -3.13 7.39
C ALA A 29 -10.37 -4.54 7.15
N VAL A 30 -10.53 -5.46 8.12
CA VAL A 30 -10.20 -6.89 7.96
C VAL A 30 -10.95 -7.51 6.78
N LYS A 31 -12.26 -7.25 6.64
CA LYS A 31 -13.01 -7.78 5.49
C LYS A 31 -12.54 -7.19 4.16
N ASN A 32 -12.12 -5.93 4.18
CA ASN A 32 -11.67 -5.20 3.00
C ASN A 32 -10.23 -5.55 2.58
N SER A 33 -9.41 -6.11 3.48
CA SER A 33 -8.05 -6.55 3.19
C SER A 33 -7.97 -7.98 2.67
N LEU A 34 -9.02 -8.78 2.85
CA LEU A 34 -9.12 -10.15 2.37
C LEU A 34 -9.58 -10.22 0.91
N PRO A 35 -9.19 -11.27 0.16
CA PRO A 35 -9.64 -11.49 -1.22
C PRO A 35 -11.16 -11.38 -1.35
N SER A 36 -11.60 -10.48 -2.24
CA SER A 36 -13.04 -10.26 -2.45
C SER A 36 -13.63 -11.40 -3.29
N LYS A 37 -14.96 -11.52 -3.31
CA LYS A 37 -15.65 -12.39 -4.27
C LYS A 37 -15.81 -11.78 -5.66
N LYS A 38 -15.42 -10.50 -5.85
CA LYS A 38 -15.50 -9.80 -7.13
C LYS A 38 -14.44 -10.38 -8.07
N GLY A 39 -14.87 -11.08 -9.10
CA GLY A 39 -14.01 -11.50 -10.20
C GLY A 39 -14.00 -10.46 -11.30
N TYR A 40 -12.85 -10.28 -11.94
CA TYR A 40 -12.74 -9.55 -13.20
C TYR A 40 -12.88 -10.55 -14.35
N ASP A 41 -13.56 -10.17 -15.43
CA ASP A 41 -13.59 -10.92 -16.68
C ASP A 41 -12.57 -10.39 -17.69
N CYS A 42 -12.13 -9.15 -17.49
CA CYS A 42 -11.14 -8.46 -18.30
C CYS A 42 -10.10 -7.80 -17.39
N VAL A 43 -8.83 -8.15 -17.56
CA VAL A 43 -7.71 -7.42 -16.93
C VAL A 43 -6.76 -6.92 -18.02
N ARG A 44 -6.35 -5.65 -17.90
CA ARG A 44 -5.43 -4.99 -18.81
C ARG A 44 -4.28 -4.37 -18.04
N VAL A 45 -3.07 -4.88 -18.26
CA VAL A 45 -1.84 -4.31 -17.70
C VAL A 45 -1.18 -3.44 -18.75
N LEU A 46 -0.90 -2.19 -18.41
CA LEU A 46 -0.19 -1.24 -19.25
C LEU A 46 1.01 -0.68 -18.49
N THR A 47 2.22 -0.94 -18.98
CA THR A 47 3.43 -0.26 -18.50
C THR A 47 3.66 1.03 -19.27
N LEU A 48 4.17 2.04 -18.56
CA LEU A 48 4.54 3.35 -19.06
C LEU A 48 6.03 3.56 -18.77
N ARG A 49 6.84 3.63 -19.83
CA ARG A 49 8.28 3.91 -19.76
C ARG A 49 8.65 4.97 -20.78
N TRP A 50 9.65 5.79 -20.51
CA TRP A 50 10.09 6.82 -21.46
C TRP A 50 11.00 6.26 -22.56
N ALA A 51 10.89 6.81 -23.77
CA ALA A 51 11.77 6.47 -24.88
C ALA A 51 13.25 6.84 -24.64
N ASN A 52 13.49 7.84 -23.78
CA ASN A 52 14.81 8.29 -23.36
C ASN A 52 15.17 7.82 -21.94
N ASP A 53 14.59 6.69 -21.50
CA ASP A 53 14.94 6.04 -20.24
C ASP A 53 16.47 5.85 -20.12
N ASP A 54 17.04 6.34 -19.01
CA ASP A 54 18.46 6.22 -18.68
C ASP A 54 18.73 5.22 -17.52
N LEU A 55 17.70 4.49 -17.08
CA LEU A 55 17.79 3.48 -16.01
C LEU A 55 17.90 2.04 -16.52
N GLY A 56 17.69 1.80 -17.82
CA GLY A 56 17.80 0.46 -18.40
C GLY A 56 16.66 -0.47 -17.99
N LEU A 57 15.43 0.06 -17.92
CA LEU A 57 14.26 -0.64 -17.36
C LEU A 57 13.62 -1.65 -18.33
N GLU A 58 14.07 -1.73 -19.58
CA GLU A 58 13.45 -2.57 -20.62
C GLU A 58 13.37 -4.06 -20.24
N ASP A 59 14.42 -4.60 -19.62
CA ASP A 59 14.48 -6.02 -19.26
C ASP A 59 13.51 -6.35 -18.12
N ILE A 60 13.46 -5.52 -17.07
CA ILE A 60 12.57 -5.73 -15.92
C ILE A 60 11.10 -5.46 -16.27
N GLU A 61 10.83 -4.46 -17.13
CA GLU A 61 9.51 -4.19 -17.71
C GLU A 61 9.01 -5.44 -18.48
N SER A 62 9.88 -5.99 -19.33
CA SER A 62 9.56 -7.18 -20.13
C SER A 62 9.30 -8.40 -19.25
N GLU A 63 10.08 -8.58 -18.18
CA GLU A 63 9.86 -9.64 -17.19
C GLU A 63 8.51 -9.46 -16.49
N LEU A 64 8.17 -8.25 -16.04
CA LEU A 64 6.92 -7.93 -15.36
C LEU A 64 5.68 -8.23 -16.24
N LEU A 65 5.70 -7.74 -17.48
CA LEU A 65 4.60 -7.97 -18.43
C LEU A 65 4.45 -9.47 -18.72
N LYS A 66 5.56 -10.17 -18.97
CA LYS A 66 5.54 -11.62 -19.17
C LYS A 66 5.01 -12.35 -17.94
N PHE A 67 5.40 -11.93 -16.74
CA PHE A 67 4.93 -12.53 -15.49
C PHE A 67 3.42 -12.40 -15.34
N PHE A 68 2.84 -11.21 -15.55
CA PHE A 68 1.38 -11.02 -15.53
C PHE A 68 0.67 -11.84 -16.60
N PHE A 69 1.24 -11.93 -17.80
CA PHE A 69 0.68 -12.74 -18.90
C PHE A 69 0.70 -14.25 -18.57
N ASP A 70 1.85 -14.77 -18.15
CA ASP A 70 2.04 -16.22 -17.96
C ASP A 70 1.35 -16.72 -16.67
N LYS A 71 1.47 -15.98 -15.56
CA LYS A 71 0.98 -16.41 -14.24
C LYS A 71 -0.48 -16.03 -13.98
N PHE A 72 -0.85 -14.80 -14.31
CA PHE A 72 -2.19 -14.27 -14.04
C PHE A 72 -3.11 -14.31 -15.27
N HIS A 73 -2.58 -14.61 -16.46
CA HIS A 73 -3.34 -14.63 -17.70
C HIS A 73 -3.96 -13.27 -18.05
N TYR A 74 -3.31 -12.19 -17.63
CA TYR A 74 -3.74 -10.83 -17.96
C TYR A 74 -3.21 -10.44 -19.33
N ALA A 75 -4.02 -9.68 -20.08
CA ALA A 75 -3.51 -9.09 -21.31
C ALA A 75 -2.61 -7.91 -20.96
N THR A 76 -1.42 -7.91 -21.53
CA THR A 76 -0.35 -6.95 -21.20
C THR A 76 0.02 -6.13 -22.42
N ASP A 77 0.35 -4.87 -22.21
CA ASP A 77 0.74 -3.91 -23.23
C ASP A 77 1.81 -2.96 -22.65
N SER A 78 2.68 -2.44 -23.50
CA SER A 78 3.70 -1.45 -23.12
C SER A 78 3.48 -0.17 -23.92
N PHE A 79 3.77 0.97 -23.30
CA PHE A 79 3.77 2.25 -23.96
C PHE A 79 5.07 3.00 -23.68
N LEU A 80 5.84 3.17 -24.75
CA LEU A 80 7.03 4.01 -24.76
C LEU A 80 6.62 5.48 -24.97
N ILE A 81 6.71 6.28 -23.92
CA ILE A 81 6.38 7.71 -23.94
C ILE A 81 7.40 8.44 -24.83
N PRO A 82 6.95 9.13 -25.90
CA PRO A 82 7.84 9.88 -26.77
C PRO A 82 8.61 10.97 -26.03
N ALA A 83 9.90 11.09 -26.32
CA ALA A 83 10.81 12.04 -25.67
C ALA A 83 11.24 13.21 -26.58
N SER A 84 10.47 13.54 -27.63
CA SER A 84 10.80 14.68 -28.49
C SER A 84 10.28 16.01 -27.94
N SER A 85 9.12 16.01 -27.26
CA SER A 85 8.56 17.19 -26.59
C SER A 85 7.47 16.84 -25.58
N ASN A 86 7.22 17.72 -24.59
CA ASN A 86 6.12 17.57 -23.63
C ASN A 86 4.74 17.47 -24.32
N ARG A 87 4.57 18.19 -25.45
CA ARG A 87 3.32 18.19 -26.21
C ARG A 87 3.05 16.83 -26.84
N GLU A 88 4.06 16.24 -27.48
CA GLU A 88 3.95 14.92 -28.11
C GLU A 88 3.72 13.83 -27.06
N ALA A 89 4.52 13.82 -25.99
CA ALA A 89 4.37 12.90 -24.87
C ALA A 89 2.93 12.89 -24.34
N ARG A 90 2.37 14.08 -24.09
CA ARG A 90 0.99 14.24 -23.59
C ARG A 90 -0.06 13.77 -24.61
N LEU A 91 0.11 14.07 -25.89
CA LEU A 91 -0.86 13.72 -26.92
C LEU A 91 -0.93 12.20 -27.14
N GLU A 92 0.22 11.57 -27.33
CA GLU A 92 0.28 10.12 -27.59
C GLU A 92 -0.11 9.31 -26.35
N LEU A 93 0.26 9.76 -25.14
CA LEU A 93 -0.21 9.13 -23.90
C LEU A 93 -1.74 9.17 -23.80
N LYS A 94 -2.35 10.35 -23.98
CA LYS A 94 -3.82 10.49 -23.92
C LYS A 94 -4.51 9.58 -24.94
N LYS A 95 -3.96 9.50 -26.16
CA LYS A 95 -4.46 8.61 -27.20
C LYS A 95 -4.32 7.14 -26.83
N LYS A 96 -3.19 6.72 -26.24
CA LYS A 96 -2.97 5.35 -25.75
C LYS A 96 -3.99 4.98 -24.67
N LEU A 97 -4.13 5.81 -23.64
CA LEU A 97 -5.07 5.58 -22.54
C LEU A 97 -6.53 5.57 -23.04
N TRP A 98 -6.91 6.52 -23.89
CA TRP A 98 -8.26 6.56 -24.46
C TRP A 98 -8.58 5.31 -25.30
N ASN A 99 -7.63 4.82 -26.09
CA ASN A 99 -7.78 3.58 -26.84
C ASN A 99 -7.89 2.34 -25.93
N LEU A 100 -7.19 2.33 -24.80
CA LEU A 100 -7.26 1.25 -23.82
C LEU A 100 -8.64 1.20 -23.17
N ILE A 101 -9.12 2.36 -22.69
CA ILE A 101 -10.40 2.50 -21.97
C ILE A 101 -11.56 2.21 -22.93
N SER A 102 -11.64 2.90 -24.08
CA SER A 102 -12.76 2.78 -25.03
C SER A 102 -13.00 1.36 -25.55
N LYS A 103 -11.97 0.50 -25.56
CA LYS A 103 -12.06 -0.87 -26.05
C LYS A 103 -12.43 -1.90 -24.97
N HIS A 104 -12.15 -1.61 -23.72
CA HIS A 104 -12.12 -2.62 -22.67
C HIS A 104 -12.85 -2.24 -21.38
N ASP A 105 -13.27 -0.99 -21.23
CA ASP A 105 -13.90 -0.53 -19.99
C ASP A 105 -15.30 -1.13 -19.80
N THR A 106 -15.47 -1.77 -18.65
CA THR A 106 -16.72 -2.35 -18.15
C THR A 106 -16.67 -2.35 -16.62
N PRO A 107 -17.81 -2.46 -15.92
CA PRO A 107 -17.82 -2.56 -14.45
C PRO A 107 -17.05 -3.78 -13.87
N SER A 108 -16.73 -4.77 -14.70
CA SER A 108 -15.95 -5.97 -14.36
C SER A 108 -14.53 -5.96 -14.94
N THR A 109 -14.08 -4.82 -15.46
CA THR A 109 -12.70 -4.63 -15.94
C THR A 109 -11.80 -4.16 -14.80
N LEU A 110 -10.57 -4.67 -14.77
CA LEU A 110 -9.46 -4.10 -14.00
C LEU A 110 -8.40 -3.54 -14.95
N PHE A 111 -8.08 -2.27 -14.80
CA PHE A 111 -6.90 -1.66 -15.42
C PHE A 111 -5.77 -1.61 -14.40
N ILE A 112 -4.60 -2.13 -14.76
CA ILE A 112 -3.37 -2.01 -13.99
C ILE A 112 -2.42 -1.13 -14.80
N VAL A 113 -2.15 0.09 -14.32
CA VAL A 113 -1.24 1.03 -14.98
C VAL A 113 0.03 1.15 -14.16
N ILE A 114 1.16 0.86 -14.77
CA ILE A 114 2.46 0.78 -14.11
C ILE A 114 3.37 1.84 -14.70
N TYR A 115 3.95 2.71 -13.87
CA TYR A 115 4.99 3.63 -14.31
C TYR A 115 6.32 3.26 -13.64
N GLU A 116 7.37 3.16 -14.46
CA GLU A 116 8.73 2.92 -14.03
C GLU A 116 9.62 4.02 -14.62
N GLY A 117 10.38 4.72 -13.77
CA GLY A 117 11.29 5.77 -14.23
C GLY A 117 11.50 6.89 -13.23
N HIS A 118 12.03 8.01 -13.72
CA HIS A 118 12.26 9.17 -12.87
C HIS A 118 10.97 9.95 -12.63
N SER A 119 10.90 10.60 -11.47
CA SER A 119 9.91 11.62 -11.21
C SER A 119 10.40 12.62 -10.16
N PHE A 120 9.81 13.80 -10.18
CA PHE A 120 10.09 14.87 -9.24
C PHE A 120 8.81 15.64 -8.89
N LEU A 121 8.79 16.28 -7.73
CA LEU A 121 7.70 17.15 -7.31
C LEU A 121 8.11 18.62 -7.53
N PRO A 122 7.52 19.33 -8.50
CA PRO A 122 7.81 20.75 -8.69
C PRO A 122 7.41 21.59 -7.47
N THR A 123 8.22 22.60 -7.14
CA THR A 123 7.92 23.53 -6.03
C THR A 123 6.55 24.20 -6.23
N GLY A 124 5.67 24.07 -5.24
CA GLY A 124 4.33 24.65 -5.28
C GLY A 124 3.30 23.86 -6.11
N SER A 125 3.68 22.70 -6.65
CA SER A 125 2.73 21.76 -7.27
C SER A 125 2.16 20.80 -6.23
N SER A 126 0.88 20.46 -6.37
CA SER A 126 0.25 19.35 -5.65
C SER A 126 0.47 18.00 -6.31
N THR A 127 0.95 17.96 -7.55
CA THR A 127 1.17 16.74 -8.33
C THR A 127 2.62 16.60 -8.75
N PHE A 128 3.13 15.38 -8.72
CA PHE A 128 4.47 15.06 -9.22
C PHE A 128 4.49 14.98 -10.75
N THR A 129 5.69 14.97 -11.31
CA THR A 129 5.94 15.00 -12.75
C THR A 129 6.87 13.85 -13.13
N LEU A 130 6.51 13.13 -14.19
CA LEU A 130 7.25 12.01 -14.78
C LEU A 130 8.33 12.54 -15.73
N CYS A 131 9.48 11.88 -15.78
CA CYS A 131 10.52 12.15 -16.76
C CYS A 131 11.37 10.90 -17.05
N GLY A 132 11.90 10.79 -18.27
CA GLY A 132 12.74 9.65 -18.67
C GLY A 132 14.21 9.78 -18.29
N SER A 133 14.65 11.00 -17.99
CA SER A 133 16.02 11.30 -17.60
C SER A 133 16.05 12.46 -16.62
N THR A 134 17.10 12.53 -15.82
CA THR A 134 17.38 13.66 -14.90
C THR A 134 17.91 14.90 -15.60
N HIS A 135 18.15 14.84 -16.92
CA HIS A 135 18.62 15.97 -17.69
C HIS A 135 17.61 17.14 -17.69
N PRO A 136 18.01 18.39 -17.40
CA PRO A 136 17.07 19.52 -17.26
C PRO A 136 16.23 19.84 -18.51
N ALA A 137 16.73 19.48 -19.69
CA ALA A 137 16.02 19.67 -20.96
C ALA A 137 15.18 18.45 -21.39
N ALA A 138 15.19 17.37 -20.61
CA ALA A 138 14.38 16.18 -20.91
C ALA A 138 12.89 16.54 -20.86
N PRO A 139 12.07 15.98 -21.76
CA PRO A 139 10.64 16.18 -21.66
C PRO A 139 10.06 15.63 -20.37
N THR A 140 8.97 16.26 -19.94
CA THR A 140 8.31 15.97 -18.69
C THR A 140 6.81 15.86 -18.90
N LEU A 141 6.16 15.07 -18.03
CA LEU A 141 4.73 14.85 -18.08
C LEU A 141 4.14 14.90 -16.67
N PRO A 142 3.28 15.89 -16.35
CA PRO A 142 2.59 15.93 -15.06
C PRO A 142 1.73 14.70 -14.84
N TRP A 143 1.79 14.09 -13.65
CA TRP A 143 1.05 12.88 -13.32
C TRP A 143 -0.46 13.03 -13.49
N GLY A 144 -1.00 14.20 -13.16
CA GLY A 144 -2.41 14.51 -13.33
C GLY A 144 -2.93 14.29 -14.77
N ASN A 145 -2.05 14.19 -15.78
CA ASN A 145 -2.45 13.80 -17.13
C ASN A 145 -2.77 12.31 -17.31
N VAL A 146 -2.12 11.43 -16.55
CA VAL A 146 -2.47 10.00 -16.48
C VAL A 146 -3.74 9.87 -15.64
N GLU A 147 -3.70 10.39 -14.42
CA GLU A 147 -4.75 10.21 -13.40
C GLU A 147 -6.12 10.69 -13.86
N SER A 148 -6.24 11.94 -14.33
CA SER A 148 -7.51 12.48 -14.87
C SER A 148 -8.05 11.71 -16.08
N SER A 149 -7.19 11.00 -16.82
CA SER A 149 -7.66 10.20 -17.95
C SER A 149 -8.29 8.87 -17.49
N LEU A 150 -8.02 8.43 -16.26
CA LEU A 150 -8.49 7.18 -15.69
C LEU A 150 -9.65 7.42 -14.70
N GLU A 151 -9.47 8.36 -13.77
CA GLU A 151 -10.43 8.63 -12.68
C GLU A 151 -11.79 9.12 -13.20
N ASP A 152 -11.80 10.06 -14.14
CA ASP A 152 -13.04 10.70 -14.61
C ASP A 152 -13.88 9.83 -15.57
N VAL A 153 -13.31 8.76 -16.10
CA VAL A 153 -13.86 8.07 -17.29
C VAL A 153 -14.09 6.57 -17.07
N CYS A 154 -13.26 5.89 -16.30
CA CYS A 154 -13.34 4.44 -16.16
C CYS A 154 -14.51 4.00 -15.28
N HIS A 155 -15.30 3.03 -15.75
CA HIS A 155 -16.28 2.30 -14.94
C HIS A 155 -15.65 1.11 -14.20
N GLY A 156 -14.58 0.53 -14.74
CA GLY A 156 -13.81 -0.53 -14.12
C GLY A 156 -12.99 -0.07 -12.92
N ASP A 157 -12.38 -1.02 -12.21
CA ASP A 157 -11.42 -0.69 -11.16
C ASP A 157 -10.06 -0.35 -11.78
N VAL A 158 -9.33 0.57 -11.14
CA VAL A 158 -8.01 1.00 -11.57
C VAL A 158 -7.02 0.79 -10.42
N LEU A 159 -5.96 0.02 -10.69
CA LEU A 159 -4.79 -0.10 -9.85
C LEU A 159 -3.63 0.64 -10.52
N ILE A 160 -2.97 1.53 -9.78
CA ILE A 160 -1.77 2.20 -10.23
C ILE A 160 -0.57 1.71 -9.43
N ILE A 161 0.48 1.29 -10.13
CA ILE A 161 1.75 0.88 -9.54
C ILE A 161 2.83 1.87 -9.96
N LEU A 162 3.55 2.45 -9.00
CA LEU A 162 4.58 3.47 -9.26
C LEU A 162 5.94 3.02 -8.72
N ASP A 163 6.88 2.74 -9.62
CA ASP A 163 8.30 2.54 -9.30
C ASP A 163 9.09 3.82 -9.64
N SER A 164 8.88 4.86 -8.84
CA SER A 164 9.49 6.18 -9.04
C SER A 164 9.58 7.01 -7.75
N CYS A 165 10.38 8.08 -7.75
CA CYS A 165 10.53 8.96 -6.59
C CYS A 165 9.30 9.87 -6.39
N PHE A 166 8.94 10.22 -5.15
CA PHE A 166 7.81 11.13 -4.85
C PHE A 166 6.43 10.61 -5.30
N SER A 167 6.32 9.31 -5.57
CA SER A 167 5.08 8.63 -5.98
C SER A 167 3.92 8.82 -5.00
N THR A 168 4.17 9.06 -3.71
CA THR A 168 3.11 9.34 -2.73
C THR A 168 2.39 10.67 -2.94
N ALA A 169 2.99 11.63 -3.67
CA ALA A 169 2.29 12.86 -4.03
C ALA A 169 1.09 12.59 -4.97
N ALA A 170 1.10 11.48 -5.71
CA ALA A 170 -0.02 11.01 -6.54
C ALA A 170 -1.32 10.92 -5.76
N ALA A 171 -1.24 10.42 -4.54
CA ALA A 171 -2.41 9.92 -3.82
C ALA A 171 -3.04 10.93 -2.87
N THR A 172 -2.63 12.20 -2.97
CA THR A 172 -3.18 13.28 -2.14
C THR A 172 -4.58 13.74 -2.58
N GLY A 173 -5.08 13.26 -3.74
CA GLY A 173 -6.38 13.65 -4.28
C GLY A 173 -7.25 12.53 -4.89
N ALA A 174 -6.79 11.28 -4.93
CA ALA A 174 -7.45 10.21 -5.70
C ALA A 174 -8.45 9.43 -4.83
N GLY A 175 -9.74 9.67 -5.02
CA GLY A 175 -10.76 8.97 -4.24
C GLY A 175 -11.10 7.58 -4.76
N ASP A 176 -10.93 7.39 -6.07
CA ASP A 176 -11.50 6.26 -6.83
C ASP A 176 -10.45 5.29 -7.40
N ILE A 177 -9.17 5.53 -7.14
CA ILE A 177 -8.04 4.71 -7.63
C ILE A 177 -7.27 4.12 -6.44
N GLU A 178 -6.90 2.84 -6.54
CA GLU A 178 -5.99 2.20 -5.57
C GLU A 178 -4.55 2.31 -6.08
N TYR A 179 -3.63 2.69 -5.19
CA TYR A 179 -2.22 2.93 -5.51
C TYR A 179 -1.30 2.02 -4.72
N LEU A 180 -0.29 1.48 -5.38
CA LEU A 180 0.86 0.84 -4.75
C LEU A 180 2.15 1.49 -5.28
N ALA A 181 2.92 2.11 -4.39
CA ALA A 181 4.04 2.95 -4.75
C ALA A 181 5.33 2.52 -4.05
N ALA A 182 6.46 2.67 -4.73
CA ALA A 182 7.78 2.32 -4.22
C ALA A 182 8.18 3.16 -3.01
N SER A 183 8.08 4.49 -3.09
CA SER A 183 8.71 5.35 -2.08
C SER A 183 7.76 6.42 -1.53
N ALA A 184 7.74 6.54 -0.20
CA ALA A 184 7.36 7.78 0.49
C ALA A 184 8.41 8.87 0.26
N GLN A 185 8.08 10.14 0.48
CA GLN A 185 8.88 11.35 0.22
C GLN A 185 10.35 11.37 0.76
N GLU A 186 10.80 10.31 1.44
CA GLU A 186 12.04 10.19 2.23
C GLU A 186 13.24 9.61 1.46
N SER A 187 13.09 9.04 0.26
CA SER A 187 14.24 8.47 -0.47
C SER A 187 14.09 8.41 -1.99
N VAL A 188 15.23 8.50 -2.70
CA VAL A 188 15.35 8.28 -4.15
C VAL A 188 15.20 6.78 -4.42
N ALA A 189 14.34 6.38 -5.35
CA ALA A 189 14.20 4.99 -5.79
C ALA A 189 15.57 4.44 -6.24
N SER A 190 15.84 3.16 -5.94
CA SER A 190 17.15 2.57 -6.24
C SER A 190 17.37 2.55 -7.76
N GLY A 191 18.49 3.13 -8.22
CA GLY A 191 18.92 3.00 -9.63
C GLY A 191 19.44 1.59 -9.97
N CYS A 192 19.42 0.67 -9.00
CA CYS A 192 19.77 -0.73 -9.18
C CYS A 192 18.49 -1.56 -9.36
N VAL A 193 18.33 -2.13 -10.56
CA VAL A 193 17.18 -2.99 -10.91
C VAL A 193 17.00 -4.15 -9.92
N ASP A 194 18.09 -4.74 -9.42
CA ASP A 194 18.01 -5.85 -8.46
C ASP A 194 17.42 -5.44 -7.10
N ARG A 195 17.40 -4.14 -6.80
CA ARG A 195 16.85 -3.53 -5.59
C ARG A 195 15.61 -2.67 -5.87
N SER A 196 15.06 -2.74 -7.09
CA SER A 196 13.89 -1.97 -7.49
C SER A 196 12.60 -2.58 -6.94
N PHE A 197 11.54 -1.76 -6.93
CA PHE A 197 10.28 -2.13 -6.29
C PHE A 197 9.67 -3.24 -7.12
N THR A 198 9.75 -3.06 -8.43
CA THR A 198 9.31 -4.02 -9.43
C THR A 198 9.97 -5.38 -9.27
N ARG A 199 11.29 -5.45 -9.04
CA ARG A 199 11.98 -6.73 -8.77
C ARG A 199 11.44 -7.42 -7.53
N ARG A 200 11.32 -6.69 -6.41
CA ARG A 200 10.81 -7.24 -5.14
C ARG A 200 9.34 -7.67 -5.26
N PHE A 201 8.54 -6.91 -6.01
CA PHE A 201 7.16 -7.23 -6.34
C PHE A 201 7.04 -8.53 -7.15
N ILE A 202 7.81 -8.69 -8.22
CA ILE A 202 7.83 -9.93 -9.03
C ILE A 202 8.29 -11.11 -8.17
N ASP A 203 9.41 -10.97 -7.45
CA ASP A 203 9.94 -12.02 -6.57
C ASP A 203 8.91 -12.49 -5.58
N PHE A 204 8.24 -11.56 -4.92
CA PHE A 204 7.20 -11.88 -3.97
C PHE A 204 6.04 -12.63 -4.62
N LEU A 205 5.46 -12.09 -5.69
CA LEU A 205 4.33 -12.75 -6.35
C LEU A 205 4.71 -14.13 -6.88
N ALA A 206 5.96 -14.33 -7.29
CA ALA A 206 6.48 -15.63 -7.73
C ALA A 206 6.53 -16.67 -6.60
N THR A 207 6.62 -16.24 -5.33
CA THR A 207 6.60 -17.15 -4.16
C THR A 207 5.20 -17.67 -3.82
N LEU A 208 4.14 -17.10 -4.40
CA LEU A 208 2.77 -17.51 -4.10
C LEU A 208 2.49 -18.90 -4.68
N GLU A 209 2.25 -19.88 -3.80
CA GLU A 209 1.77 -21.21 -4.20
C GLU A 209 0.43 -21.13 -4.93
N HIS A 210 -0.41 -20.18 -4.51
CA HIS A 210 -1.70 -19.87 -5.10
C HIS A 210 -1.72 -18.38 -5.40
N PRO A 211 -1.79 -17.98 -6.68
CA PRO A 211 -1.69 -16.57 -7.09
C PRO A 211 -3.00 -15.80 -6.81
N GLU A 212 -3.52 -15.82 -5.58
CA GLU A 212 -4.63 -14.98 -5.15
C GLU A 212 -4.19 -14.12 -3.96
N ILE A 213 -4.18 -12.81 -4.16
CA ILE A 213 -3.69 -11.86 -3.16
C ILE A 213 -4.30 -10.46 -3.36
N THR A 214 -4.53 -9.72 -2.28
CA THR A 214 -4.93 -8.30 -2.37
C THR A 214 -3.73 -7.36 -2.44
N VAL A 215 -3.92 -6.16 -3.00
CA VAL A 215 -2.86 -5.14 -3.04
C VAL A 215 -2.42 -4.74 -1.62
N ALA A 216 -3.36 -4.68 -0.65
CA ALA A 216 -3.05 -4.49 0.77
C ALA A 216 -2.13 -5.59 1.34
N GLN A 217 -2.36 -6.87 0.97
CA GLN A 217 -1.49 -7.98 1.37
C GLN A 217 -0.11 -7.89 0.71
N VAL A 218 -0.04 -7.44 -0.56
CA VAL A 218 1.23 -7.19 -1.22
C VAL A 218 2.02 -6.12 -0.48
N HIS A 219 1.40 -4.99 -0.17
CA HIS A 219 2.04 -3.91 0.60
C HIS A 219 2.56 -4.40 1.96
N ALA A 220 1.72 -5.10 2.72
CA ALA A 220 2.09 -5.64 4.02
C ALA A 220 3.34 -6.54 3.97
N ARG A 221 3.46 -7.35 2.91
CA ARG A 221 4.64 -8.17 2.67
C ARG A 221 5.87 -7.35 2.35
N LEU A 222 5.73 -6.35 1.47
CA LEU A 222 6.84 -5.50 1.08
C LEU A 222 7.34 -4.67 2.28
N ILE A 223 6.46 -4.20 3.16
CA ILE A 223 6.82 -3.56 4.44
C ILE A 223 7.61 -4.52 5.35
N LYS A 224 7.17 -5.78 5.44
CA LYS A 224 7.90 -6.79 6.21
C LYS A 224 9.30 -7.04 5.64
N GLN A 225 9.45 -7.02 4.32
CA GLN A 225 10.74 -7.11 3.65
C GLN A 225 11.60 -5.87 3.93
N SER A 226 11.08 -4.65 3.78
CA SER A 226 11.84 -3.41 4.00
C SER A 226 12.37 -3.29 5.44
N ASN A 227 11.63 -3.85 6.42
CA ASN A 227 12.08 -3.93 7.81
C ASN A 227 13.15 -5.03 8.07
N THR A 228 13.51 -5.81 7.05
CA THR A 228 14.58 -6.83 7.12
C THR A 228 15.82 -6.29 6.38
N PRO A 229 16.96 -6.04 7.06
CA PRO A 229 18.14 -5.37 6.48
C PRO A 229 18.72 -6.06 5.25
N ASP A 230 18.65 -7.39 5.22
CA ASP A 230 19.23 -8.20 4.13
C ASP A 230 18.28 -8.35 2.93
N SER A 231 17.12 -7.69 2.94
CA SER A 231 16.11 -7.83 1.88
C SER A 231 16.47 -7.10 0.58
N GLY A 232 17.35 -6.11 0.66
CA GLY A 232 17.72 -5.25 -0.48
C GLY A 232 16.58 -4.35 -0.98
N LEU A 233 15.53 -4.15 -0.19
CA LEU A 233 14.45 -3.20 -0.47
C LEU A 233 14.77 -1.85 0.22
N ASP A 234 15.28 -0.90 -0.56
CA ASP A 234 15.90 0.34 -0.05
C ASP A 234 14.89 1.42 0.41
N TYR A 235 13.58 1.21 0.19
CA TYR A 235 12.54 2.20 0.46
C TYR A 235 11.34 1.57 1.18
N THR A 236 10.50 2.42 1.76
CA THR A 236 9.24 2.02 2.40
C THR A 236 8.11 2.13 1.38
N PRO A 237 7.55 1.00 0.89
CA PRO A 237 6.38 1.01 0.03
C PRO A 237 5.21 1.76 0.65
N VAL A 238 4.38 2.34 -0.20
CA VAL A 238 3.15 3.01 0.23
C VAL A 238 1.98 2.45 -0.53
N HIS A 239 0.91 2.20 0.19
CA HIS A 239 -0.36 1.75 -0.36
C HIS A 239 -1.44 2.77 0.01
N ILE A 240 -2.20 3.19 -0.99
CA ILE A 240 -3.39 4.03 -0.80
C ILE A 240 -4.58 3.25 -1.31
N ALA A 241 -5.40 2.81 -0.37
CA ALA A 241 -6.62 2.10 -0.63
C ALA A 241 -7.69 3.02 -1.23
N HIS A 242 -8.56 2.44 -2.06
CA HIS A 242 -9.79 3.12 -2.49
C HIS A 242 -10.67 3.44 -1.28
N LEU A 243 -11.29 4.63 -1.27
CA LEU A 243 -12.10 5.12 -0.15
C LEU A 243 -13.27 4.21 0.29
N ASP A 244 -13.91 3.52 -0.67
CA ASP A 244 -15.17 2.81 -0.44
C ASP A 244 -15.20 1.38 -0.97
N LYS A 245 -14.09 0.88 -1.54
CA LYS A 245 -13.99 -0.48 -2.06
C LYS A 245 -13.02 -1.34 -1.23
N PRO A 246 -13.21 -2.67 -1.18
CA PRO A 246 -12.16 -3.59 -0.75
C PRO A 246 -10.91 -3.44 -1.62
N SER A 247 -9.76 -3.84 -1.10
CA SER A 247 -8.52 -3.86 -1.86
C SER A 247 -8.65 -4.79 -3.08
N ILE A 248 -8.14 -4.34 -4.21
CA ILE A 248 -8.14 -5.08 -5.47
C ILE A 248 -7.46 -6.43 -5.26
N THR A 249 -8.13 -7.49 -5.69
CA THR A 249 -7.62 -8.86 -5.62
C THR A 249 -6.99 -9.25 -6.96
N LEU A 250 -5.69 -9.46 -6.96
CA LEU A 250 -4.96 -10.07 -8.06
C LEU A 250 -5.17 -11.59 -8.02
N ARG A 251 -5.77 -12.13 -9.09
CA ARG A 251 -5.98 -13.57 -9.28
C ARG A 251 -6.00 -13.96 -10.76
N PRO A 252 -5.60 -15.18 -11.16
CA PRO A 252 -5.66 -15.61 -12.55
C PRO A 252 -7.07 -15.52 -13.13
N LEU A 253 -7.20 -15.02 -14.35
CA LEU A 253 -8.51 -14.84 -14.98
C LEU A 253 -9.30 -16.16 -15.13
N HIS A 254 -8.65 -17.29 -15.42
CA HIS A 254 -9.36 -18.51 -15.84
C HIS A 254 -8.85 -19.83 -15.24
N LYS A 255 -8.14 -19.81 -14.09
CA LYS A 255 -7.66 -21.06 -13.45
C LYS A 255 -7.78 -21.03 -11.94
N MET A 256 -8.91 -21.51 -11.43
CA MET A 256 -8.95 -22.25 -10.16
C MET A 256 -10.22 -23.14 -10.10
N PRO A 257 -10.09 -24.45 -9.90
CA PRO A 257 -11.20 -25.28 -9.45
C PRO A 257 -11.71 -24.76 -8.09
N LYS A 258 -13.02 -24.50 -8.01
CA LYS A 258 -13.70 -23.86 -6.86
C LYS A 258 -13.48 -24.56 -5.51
N GLU A 259 -13.02 -25.80 -5.51
CA GLU A 259 -12.84 -26.64 -4.32
C GLU A 259 -11.56 -26.35 -3.52
N VAL A 260 -10.57 -25.64 -4.11
CA VAL A 260 -9.31 -25.29 -3.42
C VAL A 260 -9.41 -23.92 -2.70
N ALA A 261 -10.26 -23.01 -3.19
CA ALA A 261 -10.43 -21.66 -2.63
C ALA A 261 -11.09 -21.65 -1.23
N THR A 262 -11.82 -22.71 -0.85
CA THR A 262 -12.54 -22.78 0.42
C THR A 262 -11.72 -23.33 1.60
N LEU A 263 -10.50 -23.81 1.36
CA LEU A 263 -9.72 -24.54 2.37
C LEU A 263 -8.66 -23.71 3.11
N ARG A 264 -8.51 -22.41 2.82
CA ARG A 264 -7.44 -21.61 3.44
C ARG A 264 -8.01 -20.29 3.94
N ARG A 265 -7.82 -20.05 5.24
CA ARG A 265 -8.12 -18.80 5.97
C ARG A 265 -7.13 -18.55 7.12
N THR A 266 -6.20 -19.46 7.38
CA THR A 266 -5.30 -19.35 8.53
C THR A 266 -4.06 -18.57 8.14
N GLY A 267 -3.94 -17.33 8.62
CA GLY A 267 -2.74 -16.52 8.49
C GLY A 267 -2.64 -15.62 7.25
N GLU A 268 -3.74 -15.39 6.52
CA GLU A 268 -3.78 -14.55 5.30
C GLU A 268 -3.37 -13.08 5.55
N LEU A 269 -3.45 -12.62 6.80
CA LEU A 269 -3.07 -11.27 7.22
C LEU A 269 -1.94 -11.31 8.26
N SER A 270 -0.98 -12.22 8.12
CA SER A 270 0.12 -12.38 9.10
C SER A 270 1.38 -11.58 8.77
N ASP A 271 1.42 -10.92 7.61
CA ASP A 271 2.59 -10.19 7.16
C ASP A 271 2.62 -8.76 7.73
N GLY A 272 3.67 -8.47 8.49
CA GLY A 272 3.88 -7.20 9.15
C GLY A 272 2.89 -6.93 10.29
N LYS A 273 3.29 -6.10 11.25
CA LYS A 273 2.36 -5.53 12.23
C LYS A 273 2.60 -4.04 12.37
N VAL A 274 1.54 -3.33 12.71
CA VAL A 274 1.57 -1.93 13.06
C VAL A 274 1.03 -1.73 14.47
N LEU A 275 1.62 -0.78 15.18
CA LEU A 275 1.10 -0.22 16.41
C LEU A 275 0.41 1.10 16.09
N ILE A 276 -0.83 1.24 16.52
CA ILE A 276 -1.62 2.46 16.35
C ILE A 276 -2.14 2.97 17.69
N SER A 277 -2.42 4.27 17.69
CA SER A 277 -3.12 4.99 18.73
C SER A 277 -4.60 5.13 18.32
N VAL A 278 -5.52 4.91 19.26
CA VAL A 278 -6.97 5.11 19.07
C VAL A 278 -7.51 6.01 20.18
N LEU A 279 -8.08 7.14 19.80
CA LEU A 279 -8.71 8.10 20.71
C LEU A 279 -10.21 7.84 20.83
N LEU A 280 -10.70 7.66 22.06
CA LEU A 280 -12.10 7.38 22.37
C LEU A 280 -12.74 8.52 23.17
N HIS A 281 -13.99 8.84 22.87
CA HIS A 281 -14.74 9.88 23.57
C HIS A 281 -15.01 9.50 25.04
N GLY A 282 -14.65 10.38 25.97
CA GLY A 282 -15.05 10.31 27.38
C GLY A 282 -14.20 9.35 28.23
N LYS A 283 -14.29 9.55 29.56
CA LYS A 283 -13.67 8.68 30.58
C LYS A 283 -14.62 7.59 31.09
N SER A 284 -15.92 7.89 31.08
CA SER A 284 -16.99 7.02 31.62
C SER A 284 -17.56 6.03 30.60
N SER A 285 -17.12 6.11 29.34
CA SER A 285 -17.52 5.25 28.21
C SER A 285 -16.65 3.99 28.08
N ILE A 286 -15.80 3.69 29.07
CA ILE A 286 -14.96 2.49 29.10
C ILE A 286 -15.72 1.35 29.80
N PRO A 287 -16.39 0.43 29.06
CA PRO A 287 -16.73 -0.87 29.62
C PRO A 287 -15.45 -1.59 30.04
N ARG A 288 -15.54 -2.48 31.04
CA ARG A 288 -14.37 -3.23 31.56
C ARG A 288 -13.53 -3.77 30.40
N ILE A 289 -12.20 -3.65 30.45
CA ILE A 289 -11.28 -4.09 29.36
C ILE A 289 -11.57 -5.54 28.89
N GLU A 290 -12.03 -6.41 29.78
CA GLU A 290 -12.44 -7.78 29.45
C GLU A 290 -13.67 -7.87 28.52
N GLU A 291 -14.55 -6.88 28.51
CA GLU A 291 -15.63 -6.76 27.51
C GLU A 291 -15.07 -6.37 26.15
N TRP A 292 -14.08 -5.48 26.11
CA TRP A 292 -13.42 -5.05 24.87
C TRP A 292 -12.70 -6.20 24.20
N LYS A 293 -11.91 -6.96 24.98
CA LYS A 293 -11.25 -8.18 24.50
C LYS A 293 -12.27 -9.17 23.94
N ARG A 294 -13.36 -9.42 24.67
CA ARG A 294 -14.43 -10.32 24.20
C ARG A 294 -15.07 -9.85 22.91
N TRP A 295 -15.35 -8.55 22.76
CA TRP A 295 -15.90 -8.00 21.53
C TRP A 295 -14.93 -8.11 20.36
N LEU A 296 -13.65 -7.82 20.59
CA LEU A 296 -12.62 -7.93 19.58
C LEU A 296 -12.51 -9.37 19.07
N ILE A 297 -12.39 -10.34 19.98
CA ILE A 297 -12.31 -11.77 19.64
C ILE A 297 -13.59 -12.25 18.92
N ALA A 298 -14.77 -11.79 19.35
CA ALA A 298 -16.03 -12.17 18.74
C ALA A 298 -16.21 -11.57 17.33
N ALA A 299 -15.74 -10.34 17.11
CA ALA A 299 -15.86 -9.65 15.82
C ALA A 299 -14.78 -10.09 14.82
N ILE A 300 -13.57 -10.34 15.32
CA ILE A 300 -12.35 -10.62 14.55
C ILE A 300 -11.65 -11.82 15.20
N PRO A 301 -11.91 -13.05 14.72
CA PRO A 301 -11.20 -14.22 15.19
C PRO A 301 -9.70 -14.10 14.87
N GLU A 302 -8.83 -14.48 15.82
CA GLU A 302 -7.36 -14.42 15.68
C GLU A 302 -6.84 -15.20 14.47
N ALA A 303 -7.53 -16.29 14.09
CA ALA A 303 -7.22 -17.07 12.90
C ALA A 303 -7.35 -16.26 11.59
N VAL A 304 -8.15 -15.20 11.59
CA VAL A 304 -8.40 -14.30 10.45
C VAL A 304 -7.45 -13.11 10.48
N ALA A 305 -7.36 -12.42 11.62
CA ALA A 305 -6.45 -11.29 11.80
C ALA A 305 -6.03 -11.20 13.27
N ASP A 306 -4.73 -11.07 13.50
CA ASP A 306 -4.15 -10.90 14.82
C ASP A 306 -4.21 -9.43 15.27
N VAL A 307 -5.34 -9.06 15.86
CA VAL A 307 -5.59 -7.71 16.40
C VAL A 307 -5.64 -7.77 17.92
N LYS A 308 -4.88 -6.89 18.59
CA LYS A 308 -4.77 -6.91 20.05
C LYS A 308 -4.74 -5.50 20.67
N ILE A 309 -5.39 -5.38 21.82
CA ILE A 309 -5.26 -4.19 22.69
C ILE A 309 -3.99 -4.35 23.53
N GLU A 310 -3.02 -3.46 23.34
CA GLU A 310 -1.72 -3.49 24.03
C GLU A 310 -1.68 -2.69 25.33
N ALA A 311 -2.40 -1.56 25.36
CA ALA A 311 -2.48 -0.69 26.53
C ALA A 311 -3.69 0.24 26.44
N VAL A 312 -4.17 0.71 27.59
CA VAL A 312 -5.20 1.74 27.69
C VAL A 312 -4.73 2.78 28.70
N PHE A 313 -4.77 4.05 28.32
CA PHE A 313 -4.39 5.18 29.15
C PHE A 313 -5.57 6.14 29.31
N GLU A 314 -5.83 6.56 30.55
CA GLU A 314 -6.83 7.59 30.84
C GLU A 314 -6.20 8.98 30.69
N SER A 315 -6.92 9.88 30.02
CA SER A 315 -6.59 11.30 29.91
C SER A 315 -7.87 12.16 30.07
N MET A 316 -8.03 13.27 29.31
CA MET A 316 -9.34 13.90 29.08
C MET A 316 -10.23 13.07 28.12
N SER A 317 -9.62 12.12 27.42
CA SER A 317 -10.23 11.04 26.62
C SER A 317 -9.61 9.70 27.02
N SER A 318 -10.00 8.60 26.39
CA SER A 318 -9.31 7.32 26.56
C SER A 318 -8.42 7.05 25.35
N LEU A 319 -7.13 6.83 25.57
CA LEU A 319 -6.16 6.46 24.54
C LEU A 319 -5.92 4.95 24.60
N CYS A 320 -6.15 4.27 23.48
CA CYS A 320 -5.91 2.84 23.34
C CYS A 320 -4.75 2.59 22.38
N LEU A 321 -3.82 1.72 22.76
CA LEU A 321 -2.80 1.21 21.86
C LEU A 321 -3.26 -0.13 21.31
N VAL A 322 -3.30 -0.25 19.99
CA VAL A 322 -3.77 -1.44 19.30
C VAL A 322 -2.70 -1.91 18.33
N THR A 323 -2.40 -3.21 18.32
CA THR A 323 -1.64 -3.84 17.26
C THR A 323 -2.55 -4.55 16.28
N MET A 324 -2.21 -4.52 15.00
CA MET A 324 -2.91 -5.23 13.94
C MET A 324 -1.99 -5.48 12.74
N PRO A 325 -2.38 -6.34 11.78
CA PRO A 325 -1.66 -6.51 10.54
C PRO A 325 -1.59 -5.23 9.71
N VAL A 326 -0.51 -5.05 8.94
CA VAL A 326 -0.33 -3.87 8.06
C VAL A 326 -1.47 -3.76 7.05
N ALA A 327 -1.84 -4.87 6.40
CA ALA A 327 -2.94 -4.89 5.43
C ALA A 327 -4.30 -4.47 6.04
N VAL A 328 -4.51 -4.66 7.36
CA VAL A 328 -5.73 -4.20 8.04
C VAL A 328 -5.68 -2.70 8.28
N TRP A 329 -4.51 -2.17 8.64
CA TRP A 329 -4.32 -0.73 8.80
C TRP A 329 -4.51 0.04 7.49
N ASP A 330 -3.98 -0.47 6.39
CA ASP A 330 -4.15 0.13 5.06
C ASP A 330 -5.62 0.33 4.67
N MET A 331 -6.47 -0.63 5.07
CA MET A 331 -7.90 -0.61 4.77
C MET A 331 -8.74 0.08 5.85
N LEU A 332 -8.11 0.58 6.92
CA LEU A 332 -8.79 1.33 7.97
C LEU A 332 -9.01 2.76 7.46
N LYS A 333 -10.28 3.14 7.30
CA LYS A 333 -10.64 4.48 6.80
C LYS A 333 -9.97 5.58 7.62
N ALA A 334 -9.39 6.55 6.92
CA ALA A 334 -8.78 7.72 7.52
C ALA A 334 -9.75 8.43 8.47
N ASN A 335 -9.30 8.60 9.71
CA ASN A 335 -10.01 9.28 10.78
C ASN A 335 -8.96 9.77 11.76
N ASP A 336 -8.97 11.06 12.13
CA ASP A 336 -7.95 11.62 13.04
C ASP A 336 -7.99 11.01 14.45
N ALA A 337 -8.98 10.18 14.76
CA ALA A 337 -9.01 9.38 15.97
C ALA A 337 -8.07 8.17 15.92
N TYR A 338 -7.55 7.79 14.75
CA TYR A 338 -6.54 6.76 14.56
C TYR A 338 -5.21 7.39 14.14
N GLU A 339 -4.13 7.02 14.81
CA GLU A 339 -2.80 7.54 14.51
C GLU A 339 -1.79 6.40 14.40
N PHE A 340 -1.02 6.40 13.32
CA PHE A 340 0.10 5.49 13.15
C PHE A 340 1.20 5.82 14.16
N ILE A 341 1.71 4.80 14.87
CA ILE A 341 2.85 4.97 15.79
C ILE A 341 4.12 4.41 15.15
N ALA A 342 4.11 3.13 14.80
CA ALA A 342 5.27 2.44 14.23
C ALA A 342 4.88 1.09 13.62
N TYR A 343 5.70 0.61 12.69
CA TYR A 343 5.77 -0.82 12.39
C TYR A 343 6.44 -1.55 13.56
N VAL A 344 5.89 -2.69 13.95
CA VAL A 344 6.36 -3.49 15.08
C VAL A 344 6.43 -4.97 14.72
N GLU A 345 7.30 -5.71 15.39
CA GLU A 345 7.48 -7.15 15.15
C GLU A 345 6.84 -8.03 16.23
N SER A 346 6.31 -7.43 17.29
CA SER A 346 5.76 -8.15 18.45
C SER A 346 4.64 -7.37 19.14
N HIS A 347 3.87 -8.08 19.97
CA HIS A 347 2.98 -7.48 20.96
C HIS A 347 3.77 -6.93 22.15
N ASN A 348 3.09 -6.29 23.10
CA ASN A 348 3.70 -5.79 24.32
C ASN A 348 4.41 -6.92 25.10
N LEU A 349 5.74 -6.86 25.09
CA LEU A 349 6.62 -7.83 25.76
C LEU A 349 6.47 -7.81 27.28
N LEU A 350 5.99 -6.70 27.86
CA LEU A 350 5.75 -6.57 29.30
C LEU A 350 4.55 -7.41 29.78
N LEU A 351 3.61 -7.71 28.88
CA LEU A 351 2.39 -8.46 29.22
C LEU A 351 2.52 -9.97 28.97
N SER A 352 3.62 -10.41 28.35
CA SER A 352 3.83 -11.80 27.92
C SER A 352 4.82 -12.58 28.79
N GLN A 353 5.39 -11.98 29.84
CA GLN A 353 6.30 -12.69 30.74
C GLN A 353 5.56 -13.38 31.90
N PRO A 354 5.75 -14.70 32.12
CA PRO A 354 5.13 -15.43 33.22
C PRO A 354 5.69 -15.04 34.60
N TYR A 355 6.83 -14.35 34.64
CA TYR A 355 7.40 -13.74 35.83
C TYR A 355 7.78 -12.28 35.50
N PRO A 356 7.41 -11.28 36.30
CA PRO A 356 7.78 -9.89 36.08
C PRO A 356 9.24 -9.65 36.45
N SER A 357 10.16 -10.35 35.79
CA SER A 357 11.51 -9.82 35.62
C SER A 357 11.38 -8.68 34.63
N ASN A 358 11.48 -7.42 35.08
CA ASN A 358 11.46 -6.24 34.19
C ASN A 358 12.68 -6.16 33.24
N ILE A 359 13.34 -7.29 32.98
CA ILE A 359 14.52 -7.40 32.15
C ILE A 359 14.05 -7.77 30.75
N LEU A 360 14.07 -6.78 29.86
CA LEU A 360 14.03 -7.01 28.42
C LEU A 360 15.43 -7.45 28.01
N GLU A 361 15.59 -8.71 27.62
CA GLU A 361 16.84 -9.20 27.05
C GLU A 361 17.15 -8.44 25.75
N GLY A 362 18.37 -7.93 25.63
CA GLY A 362 18.80 -7.21 24.43
C GLY A 362 18.81 -8.15 23.22
N ARG A 363 18.09 -7.77 22.16
CA ARG A 363 18.17 -8.41 20.84
C ARG A 363 18.83 -7.44 19.87
N ALA A 364 19.61 -7.96 18.93
CA ALA A 364 20.12 -7.14 17.83
C ALA A 364 18.94 -6.57 17.06
N GLY A 365 18.88 -5.25 16.92
CA GLY A 365 17.85 -4.58 16.13
C GLY A 365 18.15 -4.68 14.64
N ASN A 366 17.10 -4.61 13.83
CA ASN A 366 17.16 -4.65 12.37
C ASN A 366 17.52 -3.28 11.76
N VAL A 367 18.26 -2.42 12.47
CA VAL A 367 18.63 -1.08 11.97
C VAL A 367 20.11 -1.09 11.66
N GLN A 368 20.47 -1.12 10.37
CA GLN A 368 21.81 -0.73 9.94
C GLN A 368 21.93 0.79 10.12
N LEU A 369 22.68 1.21 11.13
CA LEU A 369 23.07 2.60 11.26
C LEU A 369 23.85 3.01 10.00
N PRO A 370 23.60 4.19 9.40
CA PRO A 370 24.36 4.65 8.26
C PRO A 370 25.84 4.63 8.61
N THR A 371 26.61 3.75 8.00
CA THR A 371 28.06 3.84 8.00
C THR A 371 28.37 5.13 7.25
N ARG A 372 28.72 6.19 7.98
CA ARG A 372 29.41 7.33 7.38
C ARG A 372 30.70 6.79 6.78
N GLU A 373 30.70 6.55 5.47
CA GLU A 373 31.95 6.45 4.73
C GLU A 373 32.74 7.74 5.02
N LYS A 374 33.98 7.55 5.48
CA LYS A 374 34.89 8.61 5.88
C LYS A 374 35.65 9.14 4.70
#